data_AF-A0A935F1V2-F1
#
_entry.id   AF-A0A935F1V2-F1
#
_cell.length_a   1.000
_cell.length_b   1.000
_cell.length_c   1.000
_cell.angle_alpha   90.00
_cell.angle_beta   90.00
_cell.angle_gamma   90.00
#
_symmetry.space_group_name_H-M   'P 1'
#
loop_
_entity.id
_entity.type
_entity.pdbx_description
1 polymer ?
#
loop_
_entity_poly.entity_id
_entity_poly.type
_entity_poly.pdbx_seq_one_letter_code
_entity_poly.pdbx_strand_id
1 'polypeptide(L)'
;MTTPWSEVTGERFHLAIADREAVNIVSVGGTSAWASGRPTMVEPGTHRIVVETLPRGGFRGGRTHAFTLTLAPCKRYYVNAQFAGPIGASFEPVVDEVESIAGCGTRKD
;
A
#
# COMPACT_ATOMS: atom_id res chain seq x y z
N MET A 1 -2.01 -27.46 -3.18
CA MET A 1 -1.59 -26.65 -2.02
C MET A 1 -1.75 -25.20 -2.45
N THR A 2 -2.64 -24.44 -1.82
CA THR A 2 -2.80 -23.02 -2.12
C THR A 2 -1.62 -22.28 -1.50
N THR A 3 -0.76 -21.68 -2.33
CA THR A 3 0.32 -20.83 -1.82
C THR A 3 -0.33 -19.66 -1.07
N PRO A 4 0.02 -19.41 0.21
CA PRO A 4 -0.54 -18.26 0.92
C PRO A 4 -0.16 -16.98 0.17
N TRP A 5 -1.08 -16.03 0.06
CA TRP A 5 -0.82 -14.73 -0.54
C TRP A 5 -0.82 -13.63 0.51
N SER A 6 -0.24 -12.50 0.16
CA SER A 6 -0.33 -11.23 0.87
C SER A 6 -1.05 -10.21 -0.02
N GLU A 7 -1.51 -9.13 0.58
CA GLU A 7 -2.14 -8.03 -0.13
C GLU A 7 -1.49 -6.70 0.24
N VAL A 8 -1.37 -5.80 -0.72
CA VAL A 8 -0.91 -4.42 -0.51
C VAL A 8 -1.96 -3.48 -1.07
N THR A 9 -2.42 -2.52 -0.28
CA THR A 9 -3.38 -1.49 -0.72
C THR A 9 -2.86 -0.10 -0.37
N GLY A 10 -3.26 0.88 -1.17
CA GLY A 10 -2.98 2.29 -0.95
C GLY A 10 -4.08 3.03 -0.18
N GLU A 11 -5.17 2.34 0.17
CA GLU A 11 -6.26 2.89 0.97
C GLU A 11 -5.82 3.22 2.39
N ARG A 12 -6.55 4.13 3.05
CA ARG A 12 -6.31 4.48 4.45
C ARG A 12 -7.13 3.57 5.36
N PHE A 13 -6.47 3.01 6.37
CA PHE A 13 -7.17 2.36 7.46
C PHE A 13 -7.55 3.39 8.53
N HIS A 14 -6.59 4.24 8.92
CA HIS A 14 -6.78 5.30 9.90
C HIS A 14 -7.04 6.67 9.22
N LEU A 15 -8.31 7.11 9.23
CA LEU A 15 -8.73 8.37 8.61
C LEU A 15 -8.42 9.62 9.44
N ALA A 16 -8.18 9.46 10.75
CA ALA A 16 -7.99 10.59 11.67
C ALA A 16 -6.52 11.01 11.85
N ILE A 17 -5.56 10.25 11.30
CA ILE A 17 -4.15 10.62 11.40
C ILE A 17 -3.89 11.84 10.51
N ALA A 18 -3.39 12.90 11.12
CA ALA A 18 -3.07 14.15 10.44
C ALA A 18 -1.98 13.94 9.38
N ASP A 19 -2.15 14.62 8.24
CA ASP A 19 -1.18 14.61 7.13
C ASP A 19 -0.84 13.21 6.58
N ARG A 20 -1.71 12.24 6.84
CA ARG A 20 -1.66 10.91 6.24
C ARG A 20 -2.63 10.82 5.09
N GLU A 21 -2.17 10.36 3.94
CA GLU A 21 -3.01 10.27 2.75
C GLU A 21 -2.88 8.91 2.06
N ALA A 22 -3.96 8.53 1.39
CA ALA A 22 -3.94 7.39 0.49
C ALA A 22 -2.95 7.61 -0.66
N VAL A 23 -2.45 6.51 -1.21
CA VAL A 23 -1.54 6.49 -2.36
C VAL A 23 -2.07 5.54 -3.42
N ASN A 24 -1.59 5.69 -4.66
CA ASN A 24 -1.69 4.62 -5.63
C ASN A 24 -0.54 3.64 -5.42
N ILE A 25 -0.82 2.34 -5.47
CA ILE A 25 0.22 1.32 -5.60
C ILE A 25 0.59 1.23 -7.08
N VAL A 26 1.77 1.73 -7.44
CA VAL A 26 2.23 1.74 -8.84
C VAL A 26 2.80 0.39 -9.24
N SER A 27 3.61 -0.21 -8.37
CA SER A 27 4.17 -1.55 -8.59
C SER A 27 4.51 -2.26 -7.29
N VAL A 28 4.40 -3.60 -7.32
CA VAL A 28 4.81 -4.50 -6.24
C VAL A 28 5.72 -5.57 -6.83
N GLY A 29 6.95 -5.69 -6.35
CA GLY A 29 7.89 -6.72 -6.84
C GLY A 29 8.27 -6.57 -8.32
N GLY A 30 8.11 -5.38 -8.90
CA GLY A 30 8.34 -5.11 -10.33
C GLY A 30 7.12 -5.31 -11.22
N THR A 31 6.03 -5.88 -10.71
CA THR A 31 4.75 -6.00 -11.43
C THR A 31 3.95 -4.72 -11.28
N SER A 32 3.48 -4.15 -12.39
CA SER A 32 2.59 -2.97 -12.37
C SER A 32 1.31 -3.33 -11.64
N ALA A 33 1.01 -2.57 -10.59
CA ALA A 33 -0.02 -2.91 -9.63
C ALA A 33 -1.15 -1.90 -9.65
N TRP A 34 -1.34 -1.13 -10.73
CA TRP A 34 -2.34 -0.07 -10.93
C TRP A 34 -3.75 -0.55 -10.56
N ALA A 35 -4.01 -0.63 -9.26
CA ALA A 35 -5.18 -1.20 -8.67
C ALA A 35 -5.97 -0.02 -8.14
N SER A 36 -7.00 0.34 -8.88
CA SER A 36 -7.96 1.38 -8.54
C SER A 36 -8.76 0.96 -7.30
N GLY A 37 -8.23 1.26 -6.10
CA GLY A 37 -8.90 1.02 -4.82
C GLY A 37 -9.08 -0.47 -4.46
N ARG A 38 -8.37 -1.38 -5.12
CA ARG A 38 -8.37 -2.80 -4.75
C ARG A 38 -7.00 -3.21 -4.21
N PRO A 39 -6.93 -4.07 -3.20
CA PRO A 39 -5.64 -4.61 -2.77
C PRO A 39 -4.99 -5.41 -3.90
N THR A 40 -3.69 -5.19 -4.10
CA THR A 40 -2.85 -5.98 -5.00
C THR A 40 -2.43 -7.27 -4.30
N MET A 41 -2.81 -8.41 -4.85
CA MET A 41 -2.31 -9.72 -4.38
C MET A 41 -0.85 -9.91 -4.79
N VAL A 42 -0.05 -10.45 -3.89
CA VAL A 42 1.39 -10.66 -4.06
C VAL A 42 1.84 -11.86 -3.24
N GLU A 43 2.86 -12.57 -3.71
CA GLU A 43 3.48 -13.65 -2.95
C GLU A 43 4.15 -13.10 -1.67
N PRO A 44 4.10 -13.83 -0.54
CA PRO A 44 4.83 -13.45 0.66
C PRO A 44 6.33 -13.37 0.40
N GLY A 45 7.02 -12.44 1.08
CA GLY A 45 8.44 -12.20 0.88
C GLY A 45 8.81 -10.73 0.89
N THR A 46 10.07 -10.45 0.61
CA THR A 46 10.59 -9.07 0.54
C THR A 46 10.41 -8.51 -0.86
N HIS A 47 9.65 -7.42 -0.98
CA HIS A 47 9.34 -6.80 -2.26
C HIS A 47 9.70 -5.32 -2.28
N ARG A 48 10.11 -4.84 -3.45
CA ARG A 48 10.17 -3.40 -3.75
C ARG A 48 8.76 -2.91 -4.07
N ILE A 49 8.27 -1.96 -3.29
CA ILE A 49 6.98 -1.30 -3.48
C ILE A 49 7.24 0.10 -4.04
N VAL A 50 6.49 0.47 -5.07
CA VAL A 50 6.48 1.84 -5.59
C VAL A 50 5.09 2.40 -5.40
N VAL A 51 5.01 3.54 -4.72
CA VAL A 51 3.76 4.25 -4.46
C VAL A 51 3.80 5.61 -5.15
N GLU A 52 2.62 6.15 -5.40
CA GLU A 52 2.41 7.48 -5.97
C GLU A 52 1.40 8.25 -5.14
N THR A 53 1.69 9.51 -4.81
CA THR A 53 0.74 10.36 -4.08
C THR A 53 -0.46 10.73 -4.94
N LEU A 54 -1.65 10.69 -4.35
CA LEU A 54 -2.85 11.28 -4.93
C LEU A 54 -2.79 12.82 -4.92
N PRO A 55 -3.55 13.52 -5.79
CA PRO A 55 -3.72 14.96 -5.69
C PRO A 55 -4.26 15.38 -4.32
N ARG A 56 -3.66 16.41 -3.70
CA ARG A 56 -4.08 16.94 -2.39
C ARG A 56 -3.91 18.46 -2.32
N GLY A 57 -4.84 19.18 -1.70
CA GLY A 57 -4.71 20.58 -1.28
C GLY A 57 -3.78 21.49 -2.11
N GLY A 58 -4.08 21.72 -3.39
CA GLY A 58 -3.28 22.59 -4.28
C GLY A 58 -2.00 21.97 -4.87
N PHE A 59 -1.63 20.75 -4.45
CA PHE A 59 -0.53 19.96 -5.00
C PHE A 59 -1.04 18.95 -6.03
N ARG A 60 -0.33 18.87 -7.16
CA ARG A 60 -0.52 17.79 -8.12
C ARG A 60 -0.08 16.47 -7.48
N GLY A 61 -0.84 15.41 -7.73
CA GLY A 61 -0.40 14.03 -7.47
C GLY A 61 0.75 13.64 -8.40
N GLY A 62 1.14 12.37 -8.35
CA GLY A 62 2.14 11.85 -9.30
C GLY A 62 3.57 11.73 -8.74
N ARG A 63 3.79 12.14 -7.48
CA ARG A 63 5.11 11.96 -6.86
C ARG A 63 5.27 10.52 -6.42
N THR A 64 6.28 9.87 -6.97
CA THR A 64 6.57 8.47 -6.67
C THR A 64 7.63 8.33 -5.58
N HIS A 65 7.50 7.28 -4.78
CA HIS A 65 8.53 6.86 -3.83
C HIS A 65 8.62 5.33 -3.82
N ALA A 66 9.84 4.81 -3.79
CA ALA A 66 10.09 3.38 -3.72
C ALA A 66 10.65 3.00 -2.35
N PHE A 67 10.19 1.88 -1.80
CA PHE A 67 10.71 1.34 -0.54
C PHE A 67 10.61 -0.18 -0.54
N THR A 68 11.28 -0.82 0.41
CA THR A 68 11.24 -2.28 0.57
C THR A 68 10.31 -2.65 1.71
N LEU A 69 9.45 -3.65 1.50
CA LEU A 69 8.53 -4.16 2.52
C LEU A 69 8.58 -5.69 2.54
N THR A 70 8.67 -6.27 3.74
CA THR A 70 8.55 -7.72 3.94
C THR A 70 7.09 -8.07 4.22
N LEU A 71 6.50 -8.88 3.34
CA LEU A 71 5.11 -9.29 3.38
C LEU A 71 5.00 -10.68 3.98
N ALA A 72 4.31 -10.79 5.12
CA ALA A 72 3.99 -12.05 5.75
C ALA A 72 2.77 -12.71 5.05
N PRO A 73 2.70 -14.05 5.01
CA PRO A 73 1.54 -14.75 4.45
C PRO A 73 0.25 -14.35 5.14
N CYS A 74 -0.84 -14.28 4.37
CA CYS A 74 -2.20 -14.00 4.86
C CYS A 74 -2.37 -12.65 5.55
N LYS A 75 -1.58 -11.65 5.13
CA LYS A 75 -1.64 -10.28 5.64
C LYS A 75 -1.95 -9.29 4.54
N ARG A 76 -2.79 -8.30 4.86
CA ARG A 76 -3.04 -7.11 4.06
C ARG A 76 -2.32 -5.92 4.68
N TYR A 77 -1.49 -5.27 3.90
CA TYR A 77 -0.73 -4.09 4.30
C TYR A 77 -1.36 -2.85 3.70
N TYR A 78 -1.74 -1.91 4.55
CA TYR A 78 -2.21 -0.59 4.16
C TYR A 78 -1.00 0.33 4.08
N VAL A 79 -0.61 0.76 2.89
CA VAL A 79 0.55 1.63 2.67
C VAL A 79 0.03 3.02 2.33
N ASN A 80 0.51 4.04 3.02
CA ASN A 80 0.06 5.42 2.85
C ASN A 80 1.26 6.37 2.73
N ALA A 81 0.98 7.60 2.33
CA ALA A 81 1.94 8.70 2.40
C ALA A 81 1.78 9.43 3.73
N GLN A 82 2.86 9.56 4.48
CA GLN A 82 2.94 10.49 5.61
C GLN A 82 3.67 11.76 5.16
N PHE A 83 2.98 12.89 5.19
CA PHE A 83 3.58 14.20 4.93
C PHE A 83 4.07 14.81 6.25
N ALA A 84 5.06 15.71 6.15
CA ALA A 84 5.58 16.47 7.29
C ALA A 84 4.60 17.56 7.80
N GLY A 85 3.58 17.88 7.01
CA GLY A 85 2.58 18.91 7.32
C GLY A 85 1.67 19.23 6.12
N PRO A 86 0.74 20.19 6.27
CA PRO A 86 -0.32 20.43 5.28
C PRO A 86 0.16 21.15 4.02
N ILE A 87 1.31 21.84 4.09
CA ILE A 87 1.84 22.71 3.01
C ILE A 87 3.06 22.12 2.28
N GLY A 88 3.46 20.89 2.60
CA GLY A 88 4.62 20.22 2.00
C GLY A 88 4.23 19.22 0.92
N ALA A 89 5.04 19.11 -0.13
CA ALA A 89 4.86 18.07 -1.15
C ALA A 89 5.71 16.80 -0.88
N SER A 90 6.66 16.87 0.05
CA SER A 90 7.50 15.73 0.45
C SER A 90 6.73 14.81 1.40
N PHE A 91 6.90 13.50 1.21
CA PHE A 91 6.26 12.47 2.01
C PHE A 91 7.19 11.27 2.16
N GLU A 92 6.92 10.49 3.20
CA GLU A 92 7.51 9.17 3.41
C GLU A 92 6.43 8.09 3.31
N PRO A 93 6.66 6.98 2.61
CA PRO A 93 5.77 5.83 2.67
C PRO A 93 5.76 5.23 4.08
N VAL A 94 4.58 4.94 4.59
CA VAL A 94 4.38 4.28 5.88
C VAL A 94 3.41 3.12 5.74
N VAL A 95 3.58 2.09 6.56
CA VAL A 95 2.54 1.08 6.78
C VAL A 95 1.57 1.67 7.81
N ASP A 96 0.35 1.97 7.37
CA ASP A 96 -0.72 2.53 8.19
C ASP A 96 -1.34 1.48 9.12
N GLU A 97 -1.52 0.26 8.61
CA GLU A 97 -2.08 -0.88 9.35
C GLU A 97 -1.71 -2.21 8.68
N VAL A 98 -1.75 -3.31 9.44
CA VAL A 98 -1.58 -4.67 8.91
C VAL A 98 -2.68 -5.59 9.43
N GLU A 99 -3.58 -6.00 8.55
CA GLU A 99 -4.70 -6.87 8.91
C GLU A 99 -4.49 -8.32 8.47
N SER A 100 -5.11 -9.26 9.18
CA SER A 100 -5.23 -10.65 8.72
C SER A 100 -6.30 -10.77 7.63
N ILE A 101 -6.00 -11.47 6.55
CA ILE A 101 -6.97 -11.73 5.47
C ILE A 101 -7.88 -12.89 5.91
N ALA A 102 -9.17 -12.60 6.07
CA ALA A 102 -10.17 -13.62 6.40
C ALA A 102 -10.26 -14.69 5.30
N GLY A 103 -10.24 -15.98 5.68
CA GLY A 103 -10.30 -17.09 4.73
C GLY A 103 -9.01 -17.33 3.92
N CYS A 104 -7.91 -16.65 4.27
CA CYS A 104 -6.62 -16.96 3.67
C CYS A 104 -6.17 -18.36 4.11
N GLY A 105 -5.97 -19.25 3.14
CA GLY A 105 -5.72 -20.67 3.34
C GLY A 105 -6.93 -21.60 3.10
N THR A 106 -8.15 -21.07 2.87
CA THR A 106 -9.37 -21.91 2.71
C THR A 106 -10.07 -21.81 1.35
N ARG A 107 -9.50 -21.13 0.35
CA ARG A 107 -10.07 -21.10 -1.00
C ARG A 107 -9.80 -22.45 -1.69
N LYS A 108 -10.81 -23.32 -1.65
CA LYS A 108 -10.90 -24.58 -2.39
C LYS A 108 -11.45 -24.23 -3.78
N ASP A 109 -10.81 -24.73 -4.83
CA ASP A 109 -11.32 -24.67 -6.20
C ASP A 109 -12.73 -25.29 -6.30
#